data_AF-A0A0F9AHK5-F1
#
_entry.id   AF-A0A0F9AHK5-F1
#
_cell.length_a   1.000
_cell.length_b   1.000
_cell.length_c   1.000
_cell.angle_alpha   90.00
_cell.angle_beta   90.00
_cell.angle_gamma   90.00
#
_symmetry.space_group_name_H-M   'P 1'
#
loop_
_entity.id
_entity.type
_entity.pdbx_description
1 polymer ?
#
loop_
_entity_poly.entity_id
_entity_poly.type
_entity_poly.pdbx_seq_one_letter_code
_entity_poly.pdbx_strand_id
1 'polypeptide(L)' 'MNVKITTFEYETEFDVPEKKLELVRALLFEISTAAQNT' A
#
# COMPACT_ATOMS: atom_id res chain seq x y z
N MET A 1 6.70 -0.58 9.59
CA MET A 1 5.36 -1.16 9.83
C MET A 1 5.34 -2.48 9.09
N ASN A 2 5.08 -3.61 9.75
CA ASN A 2 5.23 -4.93 9.12
C ASN A 2 3.95 -5.26 8.33
N VAL A 3 4.09 -5.44 7.01
CA VAL A 3 2.98 -5.87 6.15
C VAL A 3 3.18 -7.36 5.86
N LYS A 4 2.20 -8.17 6.27
CA LYS A 4 2.18 -9.62 6.01
C LYS A 4 1.33 -9.89 4.78
N ILE A 5 1.94 -10.48 3.75
CA ILE A 5 1.23 -10.91 2.54
C ILE A 5 1.23 -12.44 2.55
N THR A 6 0.03 -13.03 2.61
CA THR A 6 -0.18 -14.48 2.56
C THR A 6 -0.65 -14.87 1.17
N THR A 7 0.18 -15.59 0.41
CA THR A 7 -0.26 -16.38 -0.75
C THR A 7 -0.24 -17.87 -0.39
N PHE A 8 -0.98 -18.70 -1.12
CA PHE A 8 -1.16 -20.14 -0.82
C PHE A 8 0.15 -20.94 -0.74
N GLU A 9 1.25 -20.40 -1.25
CA GLU A 9 2.55 -21.07 -1.33
C GLU A 9 3.64 -20.40 -0.49
N TYR A 10 3.48 -19.13 -0.04
CA TYR A 10 4.53 -18.40 0.69
C TYR A 10 3.97 -17.39 1.68
N GLU A 11 4.48 -17.45 2.91
CA GLU A 11 4.32 -16.42 3.93
C GLU A 11 5.60 -15.57 3.94
N THR A 12 5.53 -14.36 3.40
CA THR A 12 6.67 -13.43 3.39
C THR A 12 6.30 -12.16 4.13
N GLU A 13 7.09 -11.83 5.15
CA GLU A 13 7.00 -10.54 5.84
C GLU A 13 7.94 -9.54 5.18
N PHE A 14 7.39 -8.38 4.82
CA PHE A 14 8.18 -7.27 4.29
C PHE A 14 8.23 -6.17 5.34
N ASP A 15 9.44 -5.80 5.74
CA ASP A 15 9.65 -4.55 6.48
C ASP A 15 9.57 -3.39 5.49
N VAL A 16 8.41 -2.72 5.48
CA VAL A 16 8.18 -1.56 4.62
C VAL A 16 8.50 -0.31 5.44
N PRO A 17 9.49 0.50 4.99
CA PRO A 17 9.76 1.81 5.59
C PRO A 17 8.49 2.67 5.56
N GLU A 18 8.16 3.30 6.69
CA GLU A 18 6.94 4.08 6.87
C GLU A 18 6.77 5.16 5.78
N LYS A 19 7.87 5.86 5.44
CA LYS A 19 7.90 6.86 4.36
C LYS A 19 7.45 6.31 3.00
N LYS A 20 7.75 5.05 2.67
CA LYS A 20 7.30 4.44 1.41
C LYS A 20 5.80 4.14 1.46
N LEU A 21 5.30 3.73 2.62
CA LEU A 21 3.88 3.44 2.83
C LEU A 21 3.03 4.71 2.77
N GLU A 22 3.52 5.82 3.35
CA GLU A 22 2.90 7.15 3.24
C GLU A 22 2.76 7.60 1.79
N LEU A 23 3.81 7.38 0.99
CA LEU A 23 3.82 7.73 -0.43
C LEU A 23 2.76 6.94 -1.23
N VAL A 24 2.65 5.64 -0.97
CA VAL A 24 1.61 4.79 -1.56
C VAL A 24 0.20 5.24 -1.14
N ARG A 25 0.01 5.60 0.14
CA ARG A 25 -1.27 6.11 0.64
C ARG A 25 -1.66 7.42 -0.05
N ALA A 26 -0.72 8.35 -0.21
CA ALA A 26 -0.96 9.62 -0.88
C ALA A 26 -1.38 9.42 -2.35
N LEU A 27 -0.68 8.55 -3.08
CA LEU A 27 -1.01 8.20 -4.47
C LEU A 27 -2.40 7.57 -4.59
N LEU A 28 -2.75 6.62 -3.71
CA LEU A 28 -4.08 5.99 -3.73
C LEU A 28 -5.20 6.99 -3.43
N PHE A 29 -4.96 7.93 -2.51
CA PHE A 29 -5.91 9.01 -2.19
C PHE A 29 -6.10 9.96 -3.39
N GLU A 30 -5.03 10.35 -4.06
CA GLU A 30 -5.11 11.18 -5.26
C GLU A 30 -5.89 10.48 -6.39
N ILE A 31 -5.62 9.20 -6.65
CA ILE A 31 -6.36 8.42 -7.65
C ILE A 31 -7.84 8.32 -7.31
N SER A 32 -8.17 8.04 -6.04
CA SER A 32 -9.57 7.91 -5.62
C SER A 32 -10.33 9.23 -5.63
N THR A 33 -9.68 10.34 -5.30
CA THR A 33 -10.28 11.69 -5.45
C THR A 33 -10.44 12.11 -6.91
N ALA A 34 -9.49 11.78 -7.78
CA ALA A 34 -9.61 12.01 -9.23
C ALA A 34 -10.76 11.20 -9.85
N ALA A 35 -10.91 9.93 -9.47
CA ALA A 35 -11.99 9.06 -9.95
C ALA A 35 -13.39 9.50 -9.51
N GLN A 36 -13.52 10.20 -8.37
CA GLN A 36 -14.81 10.74 -7.90
C GLN A 36 -15.22 12.06 -8.57
N ASN A 37 -14.27 12.77 -9.20
CA ASN A 37 -14.50 14.07 -9.85
C ASN A 37 -14.66 13.95 -11.39
N THR A 38 -14.86 12.73 -11.91
CA THR A 38 -15.12 12.44 -13.34
C THR A 38 -16.49 11.80 -13.47
#